data_AF-A0A4D4KWN0-F1
#
_entry.id   AF-A0A4D4KWN0-F1
#
_cell.length_a   1.000
_cell.length_b   1.000
_cell.length_c   1.000
_cell.angle_alpha   90.00
_cell.angle_beta   90.00
_cell.angle_gamma   90.00
#
_symmetry.space_group_name_H-M   'P 1'
#
loop_
_entity.id
_entity.type
_entity.pdbx_description
1 polymer ?
#
loop_
_entity_poly.entity_id
_entity_poly.type
_entity_poly.pdbx_seq_one_letter_code
_entity_poly.pdbx_strand_id
1 'polypeptide(L)'
;MRVSPIVFPDPETLGRKLAAEIALEIEDAARAGRPYVLGCPGGRSAASTYRALADEVAARRLDLGHVVIVMMDEYVEATPLGSHRWEYHAIDPGLPHSCLRFGRAPTMLDTINRAMQNALAGRSTPKAVVTAADEDATAFVKGLAR
;
A
#
# COMPACT_ATOMS: atom_id res chain seq x y z
N MET A 1 -4.42 -9.01 -26.27
CA MET A 1 -5.51 -8.66 -25.35
C MET A 1 -5.89 -7.21 -25.63
N ARG A 2 -7.14 -6.91 -25.98
CA ARG A 2 -7.64 -5.52 -26.02
C ARG A 2 -8.32 -5.25 -24.69
N VAL A 3 -7.91 -4.18 -24.02
CA VAL A 3 -8.58 -3.71 -22.80
C VAL A 3 -9.49 -2.55 -23.20
N SER A 4 -10.78 -2.65 -22.88
CA SER A 4 -11.71 -1.53 -23.03
C SER A 4 -11.65 -0.69 -21.76
N PRO A 5 -11.23 0.59 -21.84
CA PRO A 5 -11.17 1.43 -20.65
C PRO A 5 -12.57 1.75 -20.13
N ILE A 6 -12.71 1.78 -18.80
CA ILE A 6 -13.88 2.37 -18.14
C ILE A 6 -13.52 3.81 -17.81
N VAL A 7 -14.34 4.75 -18.28
CA VAL A 7 -14.11 6.19 -18.05
C VAL A 7 -15.07 6.67 -16.98
N PHE A 8 -14.53 7.38 -15.98
CA PHE A 8 -15.28 7.99 -14.91
C PHE A 8 -15.31 9.51 -15.07
N PRO A 9 -16.37 10.18 -14.58
CA PRO A 9 -16.50 11.63 -14.71
C PRO A 9 -15.46 12.41 -13.90
N ASP A 10 -14.95 11.82 -12.82
CA ASP A 10 -14.00 12.47 -11.91
C ASP A 10 -13.19 11.44 -11.09
N PRO A 11 -12.04 11.84 -10.50
CA PRO A 11 -11.20 10.95 -9.69
C PRO A 11 -11.87 10.38 -8.44
N GLU A 12 -12.88 11.07 -7.89
CA GLU A 12 -13.60 10.63 -6.69
C GLU A 12 -14.54 9.47 -6.99
N THR A 13 -15.22 9.54 -8.14
CA THR A 13 -16.08 8.48 -8.64
C THR A 13 -15.28 7.22 -9.00
N LEU A 14 -14.12 7.40 -9.65
CA LEU A 14 -13.17 6.30 -9.85
C LEU A 14 -12.69 5.72 -8.51
N GLY A 15 -12.29 6.57 -7.58
CA GLY A 15 -11.77 6.19 -6.27
C GLY A 15 -12.74 5.31 -5.48
N ARG A 16 -14.01 5.73 -5.40
CA ARG A 16 -15.08 4.95 -4.75
C ARG A 16 -15.34 3.61 -5.43
N LYS A 17 -15.39 3.59 -6.77
CA LYS A 17 -15.64 2.37 -7.53
C LYS A 17 -14.54 1.32 -7.27
N LEU A 18 -13.28 1.74 -7.37
CA LEU A 18 -12.14 0.86 -7.14
C LEU A 18 -12.03 0.44 -5.66
N ALA A 19 -12.28 1.35 -4.72
CA ALA A 19 -12.29 1.03 -3.30
C ALA A 19 -13.33 -0.05 -2.94
N ALA A 20 -14.54 0.04 -3.49
CA ALA A 20 -15.59 -0.95 -3.27
C ALA A 20 -15.22 -2.34 -3.83
N GLU A 21 -14.51 -2.39 -4.96
CA GLU A 21 -14.01 -3.64 -5.54
C GLU A 21 -12.91 -4.26 -4.66
N ILE A 22 -11.91 -3.47 -4.24
CA ILE A 22 -10.86 -3.93 -3.33
C ILE A 22 -11.45 -4.42 -2.00
N ALA A 23 -12.41 -3.69 -1.43
CA ALA A 23 -13.08 -4.06 -0.18
C ALA A 23 -13.81 -5.41 -0.29
N LEU A 24 -14.45 -5.68 -1.43
CA LEU A 24 -15.09 -6.97 -1.70
C LEU A 24 -14.04 -8.10 -1.77
N GLU A 25 -12.93 -7.88 -2.48
CA GLU A 25 -11.88 -8.89 -2.60
C GLU A 25 -11.19 -9.20 -1.27
N ILE A 26 -10.97 -8.19 -0.42
CA ILE A 26 -10.44 -8.37 0.94
C ILE A 26 -11.37 -9.28 1.76
N GLU A 27 -12.68 -9.04 1.71
CA GLU A 27 -13.67 -9.85 2.43
C GLU A 27 -13.75 -11.28 1.89
N ASP A 28 -13.72 -11.45 0.57
CA ASP A 28 -13.72 -12.76 -0.08
C ASP A 28 -12.45 -13.56 0.24
N ALA A 29 -11.29 -12.89 0.34
CA ALA A 29 -10.05 -13.51 0.79
C ALA A 29 -10.14 -13.94 2.27
N ALA A 30 -10.70 -13.09 3.14
CA ALA A 30 -10.92 -13.41 4.55
C ALA A 30 -11.81 -14.64 4.73
N ARG A 31 -12.94 -14.68 4.01
CA ARG A 31 -13.92 -15.78 4.05
C ARG A 31 -13.32 -17.11 3.60
N ALA A 32 -12.36 -17.04 2.68
CA ALA A 32 -11.63 -18.18 2.17
C ALA A 32 -10.35 -18.50 2.97
N GLY A 33 -10.06 -17.79 4.07
CA GLY A 33 -8.91 -18.03 4.95
C GLY A 33 -7.56 -17.83 4.26
N ARG A 34 -7.46 -16.93 3.28
CA ARG A 34 -6.25 -16.68 2.48
C ARG A 34 -5.74 -15.26 2.66
N PRO A 35 -4.41 -15.05 2.61
CA PRO A 35 -3.83 -13.71 2.61
C PRO A 35 -4.28 -12.93 1.36
N TYR A 36 -4.39 -11.60 1.50
CA TYR A 36 -4.70 -10.70 0.39
C TYR A 36 -3.54 -9.72 0.19
N VAL A 37 -2.93 -9.73 -1.00
CA VAL A 37 -1.82 -8.83 -1.33
C VAL A 37 -2.37 -7.63 -2.09
N LEU A 38 -2.28 -6.44 -1.48
CA LEU A 38 -2.69 -5.19 -2.09
C LEU A 38 -1.46 -4.43 -2.61
N GLY A 39 -1.37 -4.33 -3.94
CA GLY A 39 -0.40 -3.46 -4.61
C GLY A 39 -0.81 -1.99 -4.48
N CYS A 40 0.10 -1.17 -3.96
CA CYS A 40 -0.14 0.23 -3.66
C CYS A 40 0.82 1.12 -4.47
N PRO A 41 0.36 1.75 -5.57
CA PRO A 41 1.17 2.77 -6.24
C PRO A 41 1.31 4.03 -5.38
N GLY A 42 2.45 4.72 -5.52
CA GLY A 42 2.63 6.06 -4.97
C GLY A 42 1.82 7.13 -5.71
N GLY A 43 1.82 8.34 -5.14
CA GLY A 43 1.36 9.55 -5.83
C GLY A 43 -0.12 9.89 -5.70
N ARG A 44 -0.52 10.97 -6.38
CA ARG A 44 -1.83 11.63 -6.16
C ARG A 44 -3.03 10.87 -6.76
N SER A 45 -2.82 10.13 -7.84
CA SER A 45 -3.92 9.50 -8.59
C SER A 45 -4.66 8.45 -7.76
N ALA A 46 -3.95 7.71 -6.91
CA ALA A 46 -4.54 6.67 -6.07
C ALA A 46 -5.08 7.21 -4.73
N ALA A 47 -4.86 8.50 -4.41
CA ALA A 47 -5.27 9.09 -3.14
C ALA A 47 -6.78 9.04 -2.89
N SER A 48 -7.60 9.27 -3.92
CA SER A 48 -9.07 9.17 -3.81
C SER A 48 -9.52 7.73 -3.52
N THR A 49 -8.86 6.74 -4.12
CA THR A 49 -9.11 5.32 -3.84
C THR A 49 -8.76 4.97 -2.40
N TYR A 50 -7.60 5.38 -1.88
CA TYR A 50 -7.21 5.05 -0.50
C TYR A 50 -8.12 5.68 0.54
N ARG A 51 -8.57 6.92 0.30
CA ARG A 51 -9.55 7.57 1.16
C ARG A 51 -10.89 6.82 1.14
N ALA A 52 -11.40 6.50 -0.04
CA ALA A 52 -12.65 5.74 -0.15
C ALA A 52 -12.53 4.32 0.42
N LEU A 53 -11.37 3.67 0.30
CA LEU A 53 -11.12 2.36 0.89
C LEU A 53 -11.11 2.42 2.42
N ALA A 54 -10.56 3.48 3.00
CA ALA A 54 -10.63 3.71 4.44
C ALA A 54 -12.10 3.82 4.91
N ASP A 55 -12.96 4.50 4.14
CA ASP A 55 -14.39 4.61 4.40
C ASP A 55 -15.09 3.23 4.31
N GLU A 56 -14.79 2.43 3.28
CA GLU A 56 -15.34 1.07 3.12
C GLU A 56 -14.91 0.14 4.26
N VAL A 57 -13.63 0.17 4.66
CA VAL A 57 -13.10 -0.61 5.78
C VAL A 57 -13.84 -0.25 7.08
N ALA A 58 -14.04 1.04 7.34
CA ALA A 58 -14.76 1.50 8.53
C ALA A 58 -16.24 1.10 8.49
N ALA A 59 -16.92 1.32 7.36
CA ALA A 59 -18.34 1.03 7.19
C ALA A 59 -18.66 -0.47 7.31
N ARG A 60 -17.81 -1.33 6.74
CA ARG A 60 -17.99 -2.79 6.75
C ARG A 60 -17.33 -3.49 7.91
N ARG A 61 -16.48 -2.78 8.67
CA ARG A 61 -15.63 -3.33 9.73
C ARG A 61 -14.75 -4.48 9.22
N LEU A 62 -14.10 -4.28 8.07
CA LEU A 62 -13.24 -5.29 7.47
C LEU A 62 -12.08 -5.64 8.40
N ASP A 63 -11.81 -6.93 8.55
CA ASP A 63 -10.56 -7.41 9.14
C ASP A 63 -9.45 -7.22 8.10
N LEU A 64 -8.36 -6.57 8.49
CA LEU A 64 -7.18 -6.39 7.64
C LEU A 64 -5.98 -7.19 8.13
N GLY A 65 -6.13 -8.05 9.16
CA GLY A 65 -5.03 -8.84 9.70
C GLY A 65 -4.39 -9.80 8.69
N HIS A 66 -5.11 -10.17 7.64
CA HIS A 66 -4.65 -11.00 6.52
C HIS A 66 -4.22 -10.20 5.28
N VAL A 67 -4.25 -8.87 5.34
CA VAL A 67 -3.88 -8.00 4.22
C VAL A 67 -2.40 -7.63 4.30
N VAL A 68 -1.67 -7.88 3.21
CA VAL A 68 -0.27 -7.49 3.01
C VAL A 68 -0.22 -6.35 2.02
N ILE A 69 0.34 -5.21 2.42
CA ILE A 69 0.50 -4.04 1.56
C ILE A 69 1.88 -4.06 0.92
N VAL A 70 1.92 -3.92 -0.40
CA VAL A 70 3.15 -3.87 -1.18
C VAL A 70 3.19 -2.55 -1.94
N MET A 71 4.20 -1.73 -1.71
CA MET A 71 4.44 -0.57 -2.57
C MET A 71 4.92 -1.05 -3.95
N MET A 72 4.28 -0.59 -5.02
CA MET A 72 4.52 -1.14 -6.37
C MET A 72 5.91 -0.84 -6.93
N ASP A 73 6.49 0.28 -6.52
CA ASP A 73 7.77 0.80 -7.00
C ASP A 73 8.49 1.57 -5.89
N GLU A 74 9.77 1.85 -6.13
CA GLU A 74 10.56 2.83 -5.38
C GLU A 74 11.63 3.40 -6.31
N TYR A 75 12.02 4.65 -6.07
CA TYR A 75 13.12 5.28 -6.79
C TYR A 75 14.47 4.73 -6.29
N VAL A 76 15.46 4.71 -7.18
CA VAL A 76 16.82 4.25 -6.87
C VAL A 76 17.84 5.33 -7.14
N GLU A 77 18.85 5.42 -6.27
CA GLU A 77 20.06 6.19 -6.50
C GLU A 77 21.11 5.30 -7.14
N ALA A 78 21.88 5.86 -8.07
CA ALA A 78 22.93 5.14 -8.79
C ALA A 78 24.31 5.70 -8.39
N THR A 79 25.16 4.86 -7.82
CA THR A 79 26.54 5.22 -7.43
C THR A 79 27.54 4.57 -8.38
N PRO A 80 28.50 5.33 -8.99
CA PRO A 80 29.51 4.75 -9.85
C PRO A 80 30.47 3.82 -9.10
N LEU A 81 30.69 2.60 -9.62
CA LEU A 81 31.67 1.62 -9.13
C LEU A 81 32.87 1.47 -10.08
N GLY A 82 33.01 2.39 -11.05
CA GLY A 82 34.07 2.41 -12.07
C GLY A 82 33.55 2.81 -13.45
N SER A 83 34.41 2.77 -14.46
CA SER A 83 34.02 2.99 -15.85
C SER A 83 33.04 1.91 -16.30
N HIS A 84 31.75 2.24 -16.33
CA HIS A 84 30.63 1.39 -16.76
C HIS A 84 30.03 0.44 -15.72
N ARG A 85 30.27 0.65 -14.42
CA ARG A 85 29.54 -0.08 -13.36
C ARG A 85 28.83 0.88 -12.43
N TRP A 86 27.61 0.51 -12.06
CA TRP A 86 26.74 1.26 -11.17
C TRP A 86 26.22 0.33 -10.07
N GLU A 87 26.20 0.84 -8.85
CA GLU A 87 25.46 0.26 -7.74
C GLU A 87 24.13 0.99 -7.61
N TYR A 88 23.04 0.26 -7.37
CA TYR A 88 21.72 0.84 -7.18
C TYR A 88 21.22 0.55 -5.77
N HIS A 89 20.79 1.59 -5.08
CA HIS A 89 20.17 1.49 -3.76
C HIS A 89 18.85 2.23 -3.77
N ALA A 90 17.90 1.79 -2.96
CA ALA A 90 16.67 2.56 -2.76
C ALA A 90 17.02 3.97 -2.24
N ILE A 91 16.30 4.97 -2.71
CA ILE A 91 16.43 6.34 -2.23
C ILE A 91 16.13 6.43 -0.72
N ASP A 92 16.60 7.49 -0.06
CA ASP A 92 16.23 7.77 1.33
C ASP A 92 14.70 7.86 1.49
N PRO A 93 14.07 7.02 2.36
CA PRO A 93 12.63 7.05 2.61
C PRO A 93 12.14 8.33 3.30
N GLY A 94 13.04 9.22 3.73
CA GLY A 94 12.71 10.57 4.14
C GLY A 94 12.29 11.48 2.99
N LEU A 95 12.67 11.17 1.75
CA LEU A 95 12.47 12.05 0.60
C LEU A 95 10.99 12.16 0.19
N PRO A 96 10.51 13.35 -0.25
CA PRO A 96 9.10 13.56 -0.57
C PRO A 96 8.52 12.67 -1.67
N HIS A 97 9.37 12.14 -2.54
CA HIS A 97 8.98 11.31 -3.67
C HIS A 97 9.18 9.80 -3.41
N SER A 98 9.65 9.41 -2.24
CA SER A 98 9.74 7.99 -1.88
C SER A 98 8.35 7.37 -1.80
N CYS A 99 8.19 6.23 -2.48
CA CYS A 99 6.98 5.44 -2.42
C CYS A 99 6.86 4.78 -1.04
N LEU A 100 7.96 4.39 -0.41
CA LEU A 100 7.96 3.90 0.97
C LEU A 100 7.48 4.97 1.96
N ARG A 101 7.90 6.23 1.78
CA ARG A 101 7.38 7.37 2.55
C ARG A 101 5.87 7.52 2.40
N PHE A 102 5.40 7.46 1.15
CA PHE A 102 3.98 7.56 0.83
C PHE A 102 3.17 6.43 1.48
N GLY A 103 3.72 5.22 1.54
CA GLY A 103 3.14 4.13 2.31
C GLY A 103 3.02 4.47 3.80
N ARG A 104 4.10 4.92 4.44
CA ARG A 104 4.23 4.97 5.91
C ARG A 104 3.52 6.14 6.60
N ALA A 105 3.71 7.40 6.17
CA ALA A 105 3.09 8.57 6.82
C ALA A 105 3.31 9.88 6.01
N PRO A 106 2.39 10.87 6.05
CA PRO A 106 1.06 10.87 6.68
C PRO A 106 -0.07 10.69 5.65
N THR A 107 0.05 9.75 4.72
CA THR A 107 -0.83 9.71 3.53
C THR A 107 -1.70 8.46 3.48
N MET A 108 -1.17 7.30 3.10
CA MET A 108 -2.01 6.11 2.87
C MET A 108 -2.31 5.30 4.13
N LEU A 109 -1.27 4.70 4.75
CA LEU A 109 -1.45 3.85 5.92
C LEU A 109 -2.03 4.62 7.10
N ASP A 110 -1.63 5.88 7.29
CA ASP A 110 -2.20 6.72 8.35
C ASP A 110 -3.69 7.03 8.15
N THR A 111 -4.15 7.19 6.91
CA THR A 111 -5.58 7.45 6.64
C THR A 111 -6.42 6.19 6.90
N ILE A 112 -5.94 5.04 6.42
CA ILE A 112 -6.61 3.74 6.63
C ILE A 112 -6.53 3.36 8.13
N ASN A 113 -5.34 3.41 8.74
CA ASN A 113 -5.15 3.11 10.16
C ASN A 113 -5.95 4.04 11.06
N ARG A 114 -5.99 5.35 10.79
CA ARG A 114 -6.79 6.29 11.61
C ARG A 114 -8.29 6.02 11.47
N ALA A 115 -8.78 5.76 10.26
CA ALA A 115 -10.18 5.39 10.06
C ALA A 115 -10.52 4.09 10.81
N MET A 116 -9.63 3.09 10.77
CA MET A 116 -9.78 1.84 11.51
C MET A 116 -9.75 2.02 13.03
N GLN A 117 -8.78 2.78 13.55
CA GLN A 117 -8.67 3.04 15.00
C GLN A 117 -9.91 3.75 15.53
N ASN A 118 -10.48 4.68 14.76
CA ASN A 118 -11.70 5.39 15.12
C ASN A 118 -12.96 4.50 15.02
N ALA A 119 -13.02 3.60 14.04
CA ALA A 119 -14.18 2.73 13.81
C ALA A 119 -14.25 1.52 14.75
N LEU A 120 -13.11 1.05 15.27
CA LEU A 120 -13.01 -0.24 15.97
C LEU A 120 -12.91 -0.18 17.50
N ALA A 121 -12.95 1.00 18.14
CA ALA A 121 -13.01 1.17 19.59
C ALA A 121 -12.19 0.12 20.40
N GLY A 122 -10.93 -0.09 20.02
CA GLY A 122 -10.02 -0.99 20.75
C GLY A 122 -9.79 -2.39 20.17
N ARG A 123 -10.17 -2.70 18.92
CA ARG A 123 -9.56 -3.85 18.21
C ARG A 123 -8.26 -3.43 17.53
N SER A 124 -7.22 -4.18 17.83
CA SER A 124 -5.80 -3.89 17.65
C SER A 124 -5.45 -3.24 16.30
N THR A 125 -4.81 -2.07 16.38
CA THR A 125 -3.91 -1.58 15.35
C THR A 125 -2.90 -2.67 15.05
N PRO A 126 -2.63 -3.03 13.78
CA PRO A 126 -1.58 -3.98 13.51
C PRO A 126 -0.24 -3.29 13.70
N LYS A 127 0.26 -3.29 14.94
CA LYS A 127 1.70 -3.19 15.20
C LYS A 127 2.45 -4.21 14.34
N ALA A 128 1.84 -5.38 14.11
CA ALA A 128 2.34 -6.43 13.23
C ALA A 128 2.44 -6.07 11.73
N VAL A 129 1.60 -5.20 11.16
CA VAL A 129 1.66 -4.89 9.70
C VAL A 129 2.81 -3.93 9.38
N VAL A 130 3.05 -2.93 10.25
CA VAL A 130 4.21 -2.03 10.10
C VAL A 130 5.50 -2.78 10.42
N THR A 131 5.52 -3.60 11.48
CA THR A 131 6.70 -4.37 11.86
C THR A 131 7.03 -5.50 10.88
N ALA A 132 6.05 -6.20 10.31
CA ALA A 132 6.29 -7.20 9.26
C ALA A 132 6.86 -6.56 7.99
N ALA A 133 6.40 -5.37 7.61
CA ALA A 133 6.96 -4.64 6.48
C ALA A 133 8.42 -4.20 6.72
N ASP A 134 8.79 -3.85 7.96
CA ASP A 134 10.18 -3.54 8.33
C ASP A 134 11.08 -4.78 8.40
N GLU A 135 10.55 -5.91 8.89
CA GLU A 135 11.26 -7.20 8.97
C GLU A 135 11.45 -7.85 7.59
N ASP A 136 10.42 -7.83 6.72
CA ASP A 136 10.51 -8.34 5.34
C ASP A 136 11.37 -7.45 4.46
N ALA A 137 11.33 -6.12 4.63
CA ALA A 137 12.27 -5.23 3.93
C ALA A 137 13.72 -5.57 4.30
N THR A 138 13.98 -5.84 5.58
CA THR A 138 15.32 -6.25 6.05
C THR A 138 15.74 -7.62 5.50
N ALA A 139 14.81 -8.57 5.42
CA ALA A 139 15.05 -9.90 4.87
C ALA A 139 15.27 -9.86 3.34
N PHE A 140 14.48 -9.09 2.61
CA PHE A 140 14.60 -8.87 1.17
C PHE A 140 15.93 -8.21 0.79
N VAL A 141 16.33 -7.15 1.51
CA VAL A 141 17.63 -6.48 1.31
C VAL A 141 18.80 -7.44 1.57
N LYS A 142 18.72 -8.30 2.60
CA LYS A 142 19.73 -9.33 2.86
C LYS A 142 19.80 -10.40 1.76
N GLY A 143 18.68 -10.67 1.07
CA GLY A 143 18.62 -11.61 -0.05
C GLY A 143 19.27 -11.07 -1.33
N LEU A 144 19.21 -9.76 -1.55
CA LEU A 144 19.84 -9.09 -2.70
C LEU A 144 21.36 -8.91 -2.58
N ALA A 145 21.90 -8.98 -1.36
CA ALA A 145 23.33 -8.86 -1.08
C ALA A 145 24.11 -10.20 -1.17
N ARG A 146 23.49 -11.25 -1.74
CA ARG A 146 24.10 -12.56 -2.02
C ARG A 146 24.25 -12.78 -3.52
#